data_AF-A0AA43M0F4-F1
#
_entry.id   AF-A0AA43M0F4-F1
#
_cell.length_a   1.000
_cell.length_b   1.000
_cell.length_c   1.000
_cell.angle_alpha   90.00
_cell.angle_beta   90.00
_cell.angle_gamma   90.00
#
_symmetry.space_group_name_H-M   'P 1'
#
loop_
_entity.id
_entity.type
_entity.pdbx_description
1 polymer ?
#
loop_
_entity_poly.entity_id
_entity_poly.type
_entity_poly.pdbx_seq_one_letter_code
_entity_poly.pdbx_strand_id
1 'polypeptide(L)'
;MNRFGAVIWSELVNCVRSNNNIVYTLSHHKANVIEQVSDEGFLVTTQSEPQLVRKTWVEDAWNAFEERASLRANDIPGHTRHRSSFIMGLFSLLPSVTVLDTSPVTIKWTEETDKFGAPATWIFQGNPNKFYIDSYLTDRQFIWWSLRQKHYEKEVRIGDIVWHCCKGSN
;
A
#
# COMPACT_ATOMS: atom_id res chain seq x y z
N MET A 1 16.54 -9.20 -9.01
CA MET A 1 17.17 -8.27 -8.04
C MET A 1 16.28 -8.34 -6.80
N ASN A 2 16.76 -8.91 -5.68
CA ASN A 2 15.91 -9.27 -4.54
C ASN A 2 15.35 -7.99 -3.87
N ARG A 3 14.11 -7.61 -4.19
CA ARG A 3 13.46 -6.37 -3.69
C ARG A 3 13.08 -6.48 -2.22
N PHE A 4 13.06 -7.69 -1.64
CA PHE A 4 12.59 -7.88 -0.28
C PHE A 4 13.43 -7.14 0.77
N GLY A 5 14.76 -7.10 0.58
CA GLY A 5 15.79 -6.59 1.49
C GLY A 5 15.35 -5.56 2.55
N ALA A 6 15.75 -4.30 2.39
CA ALA A 6 15.41 -3.24 3.35
C ALA A 6 14.08 -2.54 3.02
N VAL A 7 13.69 -2.51 1.73
CA VAL A 7 12.57 -1.69 1.24
C VAL A 7 11.23 -2.28 1.66
N ILE A 8 10.91 -3.50 1.19
CA ILE A 8 9.62 -4.15 1.49
C ILE A 8 9.47 -4.42 2.98
N TRP A 9 10.53 -4.85 3.66
CA TRP A 9 10.49 -5.02 5.12
C TRP A 9 10.12 -3.72 5.84
N SER A 10 10.75 -2.60 5.48
CA SER A 10 10.45 -1.29 6.09
C SER A 10 9.03 -0.82 5.78
N GLU A 11 8.55 -1.05 4.56
CA GLU A 11 7.17 -0.75 4.16
C GLU A 11 6.15 -1.56 4.98
N LEU A 12 6.36 -2.87 5.14
CA LEU A 12 5.51 -3.72 5.95
C LEU A 12 5.47 -3.24 7.40
N VAL A 13 6.62 -2.89 7.99
CA VAL A 13 6.69 -2.35 9.35
C VAL A 13 5.93 -1.03 9.46
N ASN A 14 6.04 -0.14 8.47
CA ASN A 14 5.30 1.12 8.44
C ASN A 14 3.79 0.88 8.33
N CYS A 15 3.36 0.02 7.42
CA CYS A 15 1.96 -0.37 7.25
C CYS A 15 1.37 -0.95 8.55
N VAL A 16 2.11 -1.83 9.23
CA VAL A 16 1.70 -2.39 10.52
C VAL A 16 1.50 -1.30 11.57
N ARG A 17 2.46 -0.38 11.71
CA ARG A 17 2.39 0.74 12.67
C ARG A 17 1.23 1.67 12.37
N SER A 18 1.00 1.99 11.10
CA SER A 18 -0.14 2.80 10.65
C SER A 18 -1.48 2.10 10.85
N ASN A 19 -1.50 0.77 10.88
CA ASN A 19 -2.70 -0.04 11.13
C ASN A 19 -2.85 -0.48 12.59
N ASN A 20 -2.39 0.35 13.54
CA ASN A 20 -2.49 0.14 14.98
C ASN A 20 -1.89 -1.21 15.46
N ASN A 21 -0.88 -1.72 14.76
CA ASN A 21 -0.25 -3.02 15.02
C ASN A 21 -1.23 -4.21 14.95
N ILE A 22 -2.32 -4.11 14.18
CA ILE A 22 -3.28 -5.21 14.00
C ILE A 22 -3.25 -5.66 12.55
N VAL A 23 -3.21 -6.97 12.33
CA VAL A 23 -3.35 -7.60 11.01
C VAL A 23 -4.56 -8.53 11.05
N TYR A 24 -5.53 -8.29 10.18
CA TYR A 24 -6.71 -9.15 10.07
C TYR A 24 -6.46 -10.28 9.08
N THR A 25 -6.91 -11.49 9.42
CA THR A 25 -6.95 -12.59 8.46
C THR A 25 -7.98 -12.31 7.37
N LEU A 26 -7.65 -12.63 6.12
CA LEU A 26 -8.49 -12.28 4.97
C LEU A 26 -9.77 -13.11 4.85
N SER A 27 -9.77 -14.36 5.32
CA SER A 27 -10.93 -15.25 5.18
C SER A 27 -11.99 -15.05 6.27
N HIS A 28 -11.57 -14.80 7.52
CA HIS A 28 -12.47 -14.77 8.68
C HIS A 28 -12.39 -13.46 9.47
N HIS A 29 -11.63 -12.47 9.00
CA HIS A 29 -11.43 -11.18 9.68
C HIS A 29 -10.99 -11.33 11.15
N LYS A 30 -10.24 -12.39 11.47
CA LYS A 30 -9.68 -12.59 12.82
C LYS A 30 -8.49 -11.66 13.03
N ALA A 31 -8.50 -10.91 14.12
CA ALA A 31 -7.40 -10.02 14.50
C ALA A 31 -6.16 -10.80 14.95
N ASN A 32 -4.99 -10.35 14.49
CA ASN A 32 -3.69 -10.77 14.96
C ASN A 32 -2.97 -9.51 15.43
N VAL A 33 -2.64 -9.44 16.71
CA VAL A 33 -1.97 -8.27 17.30
C VAL A 33 -0.47 -8.47 17.24
N ILE A 34 0.25 -7.47 16.74
CA ILE A 34 1.71 -7.45 16.72
C ILE A 34 2.16 -6.74 18.00
N GLU A 35 2.65 -7.52 18.97
CA GLU A 35 3.13 -6.98 20.25
C GLU A 35 4.50 -6.34 20.12
N GLN A 36 5.35 -6.93 19.27
CA GLN A 36 6.72 -6.47 19.08
C GLN A 36 7.15 -6.65 17.62
N VAL A 37 7.89 -5.67 17.12
CA VAL A 37 8.61 -5.72 15.85
C VAL A 37 10.11 -5.73 16.18
N SER A 38 10.84 -6.73 15.67
CA SER A 38 12.29 -6.84 15.81
C SER A 38 12.94 -7.16 14.47
N ASP A 39 14.28 -7.17 14.43
CA ASP A 39 15.02 -7.58 13.22
C ASP A 39 14.80 -9.06 12.87
N GLU A 40 14.43 -9.87 13.87
CA GLU A 40 14.14 -11.29 13.69
C GLU A 40 12.74 -11.56 13.13
N GLY A 41 11.79 -10.63 13.29
CA GLY A 41 10.41 -10.83 12.85
C GLY A 41 9.34 -10.03 13.60
N PHE A 42 8.11 -10.53 13.52
CA PHE A 42 6.95 -10.01 14.23
C PHE A 42 6.55 -10.96 15.36
N LEU A 43 6.49 -10.48 16.61
CA LEU A 43 5.86 -11.22 17.69
C LEU A 43 4.35 -10.99 17.61
N VAL A 44 3.63 -12.05 17.23
CA VAL A 44 2.21 -11.97 16.91
C VAL A 44 1.40 -12.77 17.92
N THR A 45 0.49 -12.09 18.58
CA THR A 45 -0.49 -12.68 19.49
C THR A 45 -1.80 -12.89 18.75
N THR A 46 -2.25 -14.14 18.80
CA THR A 46 -3.58 -14.53 18.32
C THR A 46 -4.46 -14.78 19.53
N GLN A 47 -5.62 -15.42 19.39
CA GLN A 47 -6.41 -15.84 20.57
C GLN A 47 -5.67 -16.85 21.48
N SER A 48 -4.45 -17.27 21.12
CA SER A 48 -3.53 -18.09 21.92
C SER A 48 -2.28 -17.30 22.34
N GLU A 49 -1.27 -18.02 22.86
CA GLU A 49 0.04 -17.48 23.21
C GLU A 49 0.75 -16.71 22.07
N PRO A 50 1.60 -15.72 22.39
CA PRO A 50 2.43 -15.01 21.42
C PRO A 50 3.35 -15.95 20.64
N GLN A 51 3.43 -15.75 19.31
CA GLN A 51 4.33 -16.53 18.46
C GLN A 51 5.16 -15.62 17.55
N LEU A 52 6.45 -15.90 17.47
CA LEU A 52 7.36 -15.21 16.57
C LEU A 52 7.14 -15.67 15.11
N VAL A 53 6.67 -14.76 14.27
CA VAL A 53 6.69 -14.91 12.81
C VAL A 53 8.01 -14.35 12.30
N ARG A 54 8.92 -15.25 11.92
CA ARG A 54 10.29 -14.89 11.52
C ARG A 54 10.30 -14.07 10.23
N LYS A 55 11.21 -13.11 10.15
CA LYS A 55 11.47 -12.32 8.94
C LYS A 55 11.78 -13.20 7.73
N THR A 56 12.55 -14.27 7.92
CA THR A 56 12.86 -15.24 6.86
C THR A 56 11.61 -15.92 6.29
N TRP A 57 10.57 -16.13 7.11
CA TRP A 57 9.31 -16.71 6.62
C TRP A 57 8.52 -15.73 5.76
N VAL A 58 8.56 -14.45 6.13
CA VAL A 58 7.95 -13.38 5.34
C VAL A 58 8.71 -13.21 4.03
N GLU A 59 10.05 -13.30 4.06
CA GLU A 59 10.90 -13.26 2.87
C GLU A 59 10.63 -14.42 1.92
N ASP A 60 10.58 -15.65 2.43
CA ASP A 60 10.28 -16.84 1.65
C ASP A 60 8.90 -16.73 0.96
N ALA A 61 7.89 -16.26 1.68
CA ALA A 61 6.55 -16.03 1.14
C ALA A 61 6.53 -14.88 0.11
N TRP A 62 7.36 -13.85 0.32
CA TRP A 62 7.49 -12.76 -0.64
C TRP A 62 8.15 -13.20 -1.94
N ASN A 63 9.21 -13.99 -1.85
CA ASN A 63 9.89 -14.53 -3.04
C ASN A 63 8.90 -15.35 -3.89
N ALA A 64 8.09 -16.20 -3.23
CA ALA A 64 7.02 -16.93 -3.91
C ALA A 64 5.96 -16.01 -4.54
N PHE A 65 5.67 -14.86 -3.92
CA PHE A 65 4.73 -13.89 -4.42
C PHE A 65 5.28 -13.10 -5.62
N GLU A 66 6.54 -12.68 -5.57
CA GLU A 66 7.23 -11.93 -6.63
C GLU A 66 7.38 -12.78 -7.90
N GLU A 67 7.71 -14.08 -7.76
CA GLU A 67 7.84 -15.00 -8.89
C GLU A 67 6.56 -15.19 -9.70
N ARG A 68 5.39 -15.10 -9.05
CA ARG A 68 4.09 -15.48 -9.65
C ARG A 68 3.14 -14.30 -9.83
N ALA A 69 3.53 -13.12 -9.36
CA ALA A 69 2.67 -11.93 -9.22
C ALA A 69 1.33 -12.19 -8.48
N SER A 70 1.20 -13.35 -7.83
CA SER A 70 0.00 -13.82 -7.15
C SER A 70 0.41 -14.87 -6.12
N LEU A 71 -0.32 -14.92 -5.00
CA LEU A 71 -0.01 -15.84 -3.91
C LEU A 71 -1.29 -16.45 -3.37
N ARG A 72 -1.29 -17.78 -3.26
CA ARG A 72 -2.22 -18.58 -2.46
C ARG A 72 -1.50 -19.22 -1.29
N ALA A 73 -2.25 -19.66 -0.28
CA ALA A 73 -1.67 -20.34 0.88
C ALA A 73 -0.83 -21.58 0.52
N ASN A 74 -1.17 -22.28 -0.58
CA ASN A 74 -0.42 -23.46 -1.03
C ASN A 74 0.89 -23.12 -1.76
N ASP A 75 1.04 -21.88 -2.24
CA ASP A 75 2.25 -21.41 -2.92
C ASP A 75 3.36 -21.03 -1.91
N ILE A 76 2.96 -20.78 -0.66
CA ILE A 76 3.87 -20.50 0.45
C ILE A 76 4.63 -21.79 0.83
N PRO A 77 5.97 -21.73 0.99
CA PRO A 77 6.80 -22.88 1.35
C PRO A 77 6.31 -23.60 2.61
N GLY A 78 6.41 -24.94 2.63
CA GLY A 78 5.77 -25.78 3.64
C GLY A 78 6.10 -25.41 5.09
N HIS A 79 7.35 -25.03 5.39
CA HIS A 79 7.77 -24.61 6.74
C HIS A 79 7.14 -23.30 7.20
N THR A 80 6.69 -22.45 6.27
CA THR A 80 6.04 -21.15 6.53
C THR A 80 4.52 -21.20 6.40
N ARG A 81 3.98 -22.25 5.76
CA ARG A 81 2.55 -22.39 5.42
C ARG A 81 1.62 -22.32 6.63
N HIS A 82 2.06 -22.77 7.80
CA HIS A 82 1.26 -22.72 9.04
C HIS A 82 0.89 -21.28 9.47
N ARG A 83 1.60 -20.25 9.00
CA ARG A 83 1.28 -18.82 9.21
C ARG A 83 0.80 -18.10 7.95
N SER A 84 0.45 -18.84 6.89
CA SER A 84 -0.03 -18.29 5.62
C SER A 84 -1.14 -17.26 5.82
N SER A 85 -2.13 -17.54 6.67
CA SER A 85 -3.24 -16.60 6.95
C SER A 85 -2.78 -15.25 7.49
N PHE A 86 -1.77 -15.24 8.37
CA PHE A 86 -1.19 -14.00 8.88
C PHE A 86 -0.35 -13.30 7.82
N ILE A 87 0.53 -14.04 7.14
CA ILE A 87 1.44 -13.48 6.12
C ILE A 87 0.65 -12.85 4.96
N MET A 88 -0.42 -13.51 4.50
CA MET A 88 -1.27 -12.97 3.44
C MET A 88 -2.05 -11.73 3.91
N GLY A 89 -2.52 -11.72 5.17
CA GLY A 89 -3.11 -10.53 5.78
C GLY A 89 -2.11 -9.39 5.88
N LEU A 90 -0.86 -9.69 6.25
CA LEU A 90 0.23 -8.73 6.32
C LEU A 90 0.52 -8.11 4.94
N PHE A 91 0.63 -8.92 3.89
CA PHE A 91 0.83 -8.42 2.52
C PHE A 91 -0.35 -7.59 2.02
N SER A 92 -1.58 -7.88 2.46
CA SER A 92 -2.75 -7.08 2.06
C SER A 92 -2.71 -5.63 2.56
N LEU A 93 -1.88 -5.32 3.56
CA LEU A 93 -1.67 -3.95 4.02
C LEU A 93 -0.86 -3.11 3.02
N LEU A 94 -0.15 -3.75 2.09
CA LEU A 94 0.65 -3.03 1.11
C LEU A 94 -0.25 -2.35 0.06
N PRO A 95 0.05 -1.09 -0.31
CA PRO A 95 -0.65 -0.41 -1.39
C PRO A 95 -0.61 -1.20 -2.69
N SER A 96 0.48 -1.88 -3.03
CA SER A 96 0.60 -2.63 -4.29
C SER A 96 -0.01 -4.03 -4.27
N VAL A 97 -0.80 -4.39 -3.25
CA VAL A 97 -1.40 -5.74 -3.13
C VAL A 97 -2.92 -5.67 -3.05
N THR A 98 -3.60 -6.47 -3.87
CA THR A 98 -5.06 -6.56 -3.90
C THR A 98 -5.51 -7.98 -3.56
N VAL A 99 -6.60 -8.10 -2.81
CA VAL A 99 -7.23 -9.39 -2.48
C VAL A 99 -8.21 -9.73 -3.60
N LEU A 100 -7.97 -10.85 -4.30
CA LEU A 100 -8.82 -11.32 -5.39
C LEU A 100 -9.96 -12.22 -4.89
N ASP A 101 -9.65 -13.09 -3.92
CA ASP A 101 -10.57 -14.08 -3.39
C ASP A 101 -10.25 -14.33 -1.91
N THR A 102 -11.24 -14.76 -1.13
CA THR A 102 -11.12 -15.10 0.29
C THR A 102 -11.34 -16.59 0.56
N SER A 103 -11.73 -17.39 -0.44
CA SER A 103 -11.98 -18.83 -0.34
C SER A 103 -11.75 -19.58 -1.68
N PRO A 104 -10.50 -20.00 -2.00
CA PRO A 104 -9.30 -19.85 -1.19
C PRO A 104 -8.70 -18.44 -1.29
N VAL A 105 -8.16 -17.94 -0.17
CA VAL A 105 -7.50 -16.63 -0.13
C VAL A 105 -6.46 -16.53 -1.24
N THR A 106 -6.63 -15.53 -2.10
CA THR A 106 -5.72 -15.24 -3.21
C THR A 106 -5.43 -13.75 -3.21
N ILE A 107 -4.15 -13.39 -3.15
CA ILE A 107 -3.69 -12.00 -3.31
C ILE A 107 -2.90 -11.86 -4.60
N LYS A 108 -2.92 -10.67 -5.19
CA LYS A 108 -2.21 -10.36 -6.43
C LYS A 108 -1.43 -9.07 -6.29
N TRP A 109 -0.23 -9.05 -6.86
CA TRP A 109 0.49 -7.81 -7.09
C TRP A 109 -0.29 -6.95 -8.07
N THR A 110 -0.47 -5.70 -7.71
CA THR A 110 -1.23 -4.70 -8.44
C THR A 110 -0.29 -3.52 -8.64
N GLU A 111 -0.01 -3.14 -9.87
CA GLU A 111 0.71 -1.90 -10.11
C GLU A 111 -0.11 -0.74 -9.52
N GLU A 112 0.52 0.34 -9.06
CA GLU A 112 -0.21 1.48 -8.45
C GLU A 112 -1.35 1.99 -9.34
N THR A 113 -1.18 1.90 -10.66
CA THR A 113 -2.18 2.22 -11.69
C THR A 113 -3.41 1.31 -11.68
N ASP A 114 -3.32 0.09 -11.14
CA ASP A 114 -4.43 -0.85 -11.12
C ASP A 114 -5.28 -0.72 -9.84
N LYS A 115 -4.70 -0.25 -8.72
CA LYS A 115 -5.44 -0.08 -7.46
C LYS A 115 -6.29 1.20 -7.43
N PHE A 116 -5.79 2.26 -8.05
CA PHE A 116 -6.47 3.55 -8.13
C PHE A 116 -7.05 3.83 -9.53
N GLY A 117 -6.94 2.88 -10.47
CA GLY A 117 -7.17 3.14 -11.89
C GLY A 117 -6.06 4.00 -12.49
N ALA A 118 -6.05 4.13 -13.82
CA ALA A 118 -5.13 5.07 -14.48
C ALA A 118 -5.28 6.46 -13.83
N PRO A 119 -4.16 7.17 -13.54
CA PRO A 119 -4.22 8.45 -12.85
C PRO A 119 -5.14 9.39 -13.60
N ALA A 120 -6.08 10.00 -12.88
CA ALA A 120 -6.96 10.98 -13.47
C ALA A 120 -6.13 12.20 -13.86
N THR A 121 -6.48 12.81 -14.99
CA THR A 121 -5.83 14.04 -15.45
C THR A 121 -6.72 15.22 -15.11
N TRP A 122 -6.23 16.11 -14.24
CA TRP A 122 -6.93 17.32 -13.82
C TRP A 122 -6.37 18.54 -14.54
N ILE A 123 -7.23 19.52 -14.81
CA ILE A 123 -6.81 20.82 -15.31
C ILE A 123 -7.05 21.85 -14.21
N PHE A 124 -5.97 22.48 -13.75
CA PHE A 124 -6.03 23.67 -12.92
C PHE A 124 -6.03 24.91 -13.80
N GLN A 125 -7.08 25.73 -13.71
CA GLN A 125 -7.20 26.97 -14.48
C GLN A 125 -6.88 28.20 -13.63
N GLY A 126 -5.77 28.86 -13.95
CA GLY A 126 -5.33 30.12 -13.34
C GLY A 126 -5.49 31.31 -14.28
N ASN A 127 -5.61 32.51 -13.71
CA ASN A 127 -5.48 33.75 -14.48
C ASN A 127 -3.99 34.15 -14.49
N PRO A 128 -3.31 34.15 -15.66
CA PRO A 128 -1.87 34.44 -15.74
C PRO A 128 -1.50 35.85 -15.27
N ASN A 129 -2.43 36.82 -15.38
CA ASN A 129 -2.20 38.20 -14.92
C ASN A 129 -2.24 38.33 -13.38
N LYS A 130 -2.74 37.31 -12.68
CA LYS A 130 -2.84 37.29 -11.21
C LYS A 130 -2.00 36.20 -10.57
N PHE A 131 -1.63 35.18 -11.32
CA PHE A 131 -0.95 34.01 -10.81
C PHE A 131 -0.01 33.44 -11.87
N TYR A 132 1.29 33.60 -11.64
CA TYR A 132 2.34 33.05 -12.47
C TYR A 132 2.88 31.77 -11.83
N ILE A 133 2.55 30.62 -12.43
CA ILE A 133 2.77 29.33 -11.78
C ILE A 133 4.25 28.96 -11.67
N ASP A 134 5.07 29.31 -12.66
CA ASP A 134 6.49 28.93 -12.65
C ASP A 134 7.18 29.53 -11.42
N SER A 135 6.99 30.82 -11.15
CA SER A 135 7.49 31.46 -9.92
C SER A 135 6.84 30.93 -8.65
N TYR A 136 5.59 30.46 -8.71
CA TYR A 136 4.93 29.90 -7.54
C TYR A 136 5.53 28.53 -7.16
N LEU A 137 6.00 27.76 -8.14
CA LEU A 137 6.55 26.42 -7.94
C LEU A 137 8.05 26.41 -7.58
N THR A 138 8.83 27.46 -7.94
CA THR A 138 10.30 27.46 -7.82
C THR A 138 10.81 27.06 -6.43
N ASP A 139 10.15 27.52 -5.36
CA ASP A 139 10.63 27.38 -3.99
C ASP A 139 9.74 26.49 -3.11
N ARG A 140 8.78 25.76 -3.69
CA ARG A 140 7.76 25.02 -2.93
C ARG A 140 7.78 23.53 -3.23
N GLN A 141 8.11 22.75 -2.22
CA GLN A 141 7.95 21.29 -2.24
C GLN A 141 6.49 20.87 -2.10
N PHE A 142 5.69 21.69 -1.41
CA PHE A 142 4.26 21.45 -1.17
C PHE A 142 3.45 22.72 -1.46
N ILE A 143 2.31 22.53 -2.13
CA ILE A 143 1.40 23.61 -2.50
C ILE A 143 -0.01 23.29 -2.01
N TRP A 144 -0.72 24.33 -1.57
CA TRP A 144 -2.11 24.22 -1.12
C TRP A 144 -3.03 24.85 -2.16
N TRP A 145 -3.95 24.06 -2.71
CA TRP A 145 -4.96 24.54 -3.65
C TRP A 145 -6.37 24.25 -3.16
N SER A 146 -7.25 25.23 -3.39
CA SER A 146 -8.67 25.10 -3.07
C SER A 146 -9.42 24.55 -4.28
N LEU A 147 -10.10 23.42 -4.08
CA LEU A 147 -10.99 22.87 -5.09
C LEU A 147 -12.32 23.62 -5.08
N ARG A 148 -12.58 24.46 -6.08
CA ARG A 148 -13.86 25.17 -6.22
C ARG A 148 -15.03 24.21 -6.45
N GLN A 149 -14.82 23.18 -7.26
CA GLN A 149 -15.83 22.20 -7.63
C GLN A 149 -15.83 21.03 -6.63
N LYS A 150 -16.45 21.26 -5.46
CA LYS A 150 -16.39 20.33 -4.30
C LYS A 150 -16.88 18.91 -4.59
N HIS A 151 -17.69 18.68 -5.61
CA HIS A 151 -18.15 17.33 -5.95
C HIS A 151 -17.02 16.42 -6.43
N TYR A 152 -15.94 16.99 -7.00
CA TYR A 152 -14.74 16.24 -7.39
C TYR A 152 -13.79 15.94 -6.23
N GLU A 153 -14.05 16.44 -5.01
CA GLU A 153 -13.16 16.27 -3.86
C GLU A 153 -12.90 14.80 -3.53
N LYS A 154 -13.90 13.94 -3.75
CA LYS A 154 -13.81 12.49 -3.51
C LYS A 154 -13.11 11.73 -4.64
N GLU A 155 -12.90 12.37 -5.79
CA GLU A 155 -12.31 11.77 -6.98
C GLU A 155 -10.81 12.05 -7.09
N VAL A 156 -10.33 13.15 -6.50
CA VAL A 156 -8.90 13.50 -6.47
C VAL A 156 -8.14 12.52 -5.60
N ARG A 157 -7.07 11.96 -6.15
CA ARG A 157 -6.23 10.95 -5.50
C ARG A 157 -4.76 11.35 -5.53
N ILE A 158 -4.01 10.84 -4.57
CA ILE A 158 -2.55 10.90 -4.62
C ILE A 158 -2.08 10.11 -5.85
N GLY A 159 -1.23 10.72 -6.68
CA GLY A 159 -0.75 10.13 -7.93
C GLY A 159 -1.45 10.64 -9.19
N ASP A 160 -2.57 11.37 -9.07
CA ASP A 160 -3.21 12.02 -10.21
C ASP A 160 -2.31 13.11 -10.83
N ILE A 161 -2.48 13.36 -12.13
CA ILE A 161 -1.68 14.34 -12.88
C ILE A 161 -2.46 15.64 -12.98
N VAL A 162 -1.83 16.75 -12.61
CA VAL A 162 -2.43 18.08 -12.75
C VAL A 162 -1.71 18.89 -13.82
N TRP A 163 -2.45 19.32 -14.85
CA TRP A 163 -1.98 20.28 -15.84
C TRP A 163 -2.43 21.69 -15.46
N HIS A 164 -1.54 22.66 -15.58
CA HIS A 164 -1.89 24.07 -15.43
C HIS A 164 -2.27 24.68 -16.78
N CYS A 165 -3.45 25.30 -16.86
CA CYS A 165 -3.90 26.02 -18.04
C CYS A 165 -4.16 27.50 -17.70
N CYS A 166 -3.44 28.39 -18.37
CA CYS A 166 -3.66 29.84 -18.28
C CYS A 166 -4.83 30.23 -19.18
N LYS A 167 -5.94 30.73 -18.61
CA LYS A 167 -7.00 31.34 -19.40
C LYS A 167 -6.77 32.85 -19.47
N GLY A 168 -6.33 33.35 -20.62
CA GLY A 168 -6.29 34.78 -20.90
C GLY A 168 -7.71 35.34 -20.96
N SER A 169 -7.95 36.44 -20.25
CA SER A 169 -9.13 37.29 -20.49
C SER A 169 -8.84 38.14 -21.73
N ASN A 170 -9.66 37.98 -22.79
CA ASN A 170 -9.77 38.98 -23.86
C ASN A 170 -10.31 40.30 -23.29
#